data_AF-A0AAD5SRZ4-F1
#
_entry.id   AF-A0AAD5SRZ4-F1
#
_cell.length_a   1.000
_cell.length_b   1.000
_cell.length_c   1.000
_cell.angle_alpha   90.00
_cell.angle_beta   90.00
_cell.angle_gamma   90.00
#
_symmetry.space_group_name_H-M   'P 1'
#
loop_
_entity.id
_entity.type
_entity.pdbx_description
1 polymer ?
#
loop_
_entity_poly.entity_id
_entity_poly.type
_entity_poly.pdbx_seq_one_letter_code
_entity_poly.pdbx_strand_id
1 'polypeptide(L)'
;MGNSTTGSSSTNGSANNNSRSIRRLRIGSAAAIAGGIGVAFAANYYSHAQHAYSHLPQSPFPVLISHPSFVVTRVDIGSDNDNKEHHVSGGGFRNPDASFRPNRDSFLVSFGRLMLFGDRMPPTPQPHELPRVRTIDWTQADLKVRAAAVVDAVSSTSALPIESGSIHLQMPAQSQSQSPASPVFALTWFGHAAFFLSTSAANILLDPCLSERCSPFSFAGPRRLILPPCEVSLLDIDVVVISHNHYDHLDIDVLKSLRAKNTNLLVFVPLGNKTLLLDAGFKASNIIECDWWDSYNLQSRHNPHCHLQISCTPSQHFSSRYLWDKNSTLWSSWHIQSTTTTTTAIASIDETENNSAASFDQTPAVLLKKSKSFFFGGDTGYRTVHTFAEEFDPSLPTCPAFRQVRARFGPVDIAALPIGAYSPRSLLSNVHCSPRDAVDIHRDLESRKSVAMHWGTFVLSREGVMEPPRILRDVCEKIGVEFGKEFVVVDVGETIVV
;
A
#
# COMPACT_ATOMS: atom_id res chain seq x y z
N MET A 1 37.67 81.33 59.62
CA MET A 1 39.14 81.31 59.62
C MET A 1 39.60 79.87 59.43
N GLY A 2 40.41 79.62 58.39
CA GLY A 2 41.54 78.67 58.38
C GLY A 2 41.33 77.16 58.53
N ASN A 3 41.69 76.46 57.44
CA ASN A 3 42.45 75.19 57.34
C ASN A 3 41.73 73.85 57.65
N SER A 4 41.49 72.99 56.64
CA SER A 4 42.41 72.06 55.91
C SER A 4 42.75 70.83 56.78
N THR A 5 42.64 69.56 56.36
CA THR A 5 43.21 68.90 55.17
C THR A 5 42.77 67.42 55.13
N THR A 6 42.45 66.93 53.91
CA THR A 6 42.74 65.60 53.28
C THR A 6 42.55 64.24 53.99
N GLY A 7 41.86 63.31 53.31
CA GLY A 7 42.41 61.95 53.08
C GLY A 7 41.48 60.72 53.16
N SER A 8 41.01 60.25 51.99
CA SER A 8 40.70 58.85 51.58
C SER A 8 39.59 58.02 52.26
N SER A 9 38.48 57.77 51.54
CA SER A 9 38.22 56.52 50.80
C SER A 9 36.75 56.48 50.32
N SER A 10 36.56 56.27 49.02
CA SER A 10 35.28 56.25 48.28
C SER A 10 35.16 54.93 47.52
N THR A 11 34.02 54.30 47.24
CA THR A 11 32.62 54.40 47.67
C THR A 11 31.94 53.19 47.02
N ASN A 12 31.10 52.47 47.78
CA ASN A 12 29.98 51.68 47.26
C ASN A 12 28.75 52.61 47.09
N GLY A 13 27.80 52.23 46.23
CA GLY A 13 26.42 52.74 46.23
C GLY A 13 25.97 53.19 44.84
N SER A 14 25.07 52.49 44.14
CA SER A 14 23.64 52.21 44.42
C SER A 14 22.69 53.27 43.85
N ALA A 15 21.73 52.74 43.08
CA ALA A 15 20.37 53.21 42.81
C ALA A 15 20.16 54.52 42.05
N ASN A 16 19.38 54.45 40.95
CA ASN A 16 18.05 55.05 41.02
C ASN A 16 17.04 54.50 40.00
N ASN A 17 15.78 54.54 40.44
CA ASN A 17 14.51 54.24 39.77
C ASN A 17 14.30 54.98 38.44
N ASN A 18 13.50 54.40 37.52
CA ASN A 18 12.16 54.93 37.20
C ASN A 18 11.38 54.18 36.12
N SER A 19 10.07 54.23 36.27
CA SER A 19 9.01 53.77 35.37
C SER A 19 8.70 54.73 34.20
N ARG A 20 8.04 54.19 33.16
CA ARG A 20 7.04 54.76 32.22
C ARG A 20 7.41 54.95 30.72
N SER A 21 6.51 54.37 29.91
CA SER A 21 5.86 54.84 28.68
C SER A 21 6.64 55.05 27.36
N ILE A 22 6.17 54.29 26.35
CA ILE A 22 5.77 54.67 24.98
C ILE A 22 6.27 56.03 24.45
N ARG A 23 7.09 56.00 23.37
CA ARG A 23 6.86 56.77 22.13
C ARG A 23 7.79 56.33 20.99
N ARG A 24 7.20 56.35 19.78
CA ARG A 24 7.82 56.17 18.46
C ARG A 24 8.99 57.14 18.23
N LEU A 25 10.01 56.70 17.48
CA LEU A 25 10.74 57.57 16.57
C LEU A 25 11.10 56.85 15.26
N ARG A 26 10.78 57.55 14.16
CA ARG A 26 11.20 57.30 12.77
C ARG A 26 12.67 57.69 12.57
N ILE A 27 13.17 57.32 11.39
CA ILE A 27 14.29 57.82 10.55
C ILE A 27 15.10 56.56 10.19
N GLY A 28 15.36 56.18 8.94
CA GLY A 28 15.28 56.87 7.66
C GLY A 28 16.46 56.35 6.82
N SER A 29 16.15 55.88 5.61
CA SER A 29 17.07 55.75 4.47
C SER A 29 18.22 54.74 4.55
N ALA A 30 18.03 53.59 3.89
CA ALA A 30 19.12 52.89 3.20
C ALA A 30 18.57 52.37 1.86
N ALA A 31 19.12 52.91 0.77
CA ALA A 31 18.83 52.53 -0.60
C ALA A 31 19.95 51.63 -1.15
N ALA A 32 19.53 50.64 -1.94
CA ALA A 32 20.29 49.78 -2.87
C ALA A 32 21.33 48.83 -2.22
N ILE A 33 21.35 47.52 -2.48
CA ILE A 33 21.14 46.79 -3.74
C ILE A 33 20.46 45.44 -3.41
N ALA A 34 19.25 45.21 -3.91
CA ALA A 34 18.59 43.91 -3.94
C ALA A 34 17.96 43.72 -5.32
N GLY A 35 18.43 42.72 -6.06
CA GLY A 35 17.90 42.32 -7.36
C GLY A 35 17.18 40.98 -7.25
N GLY A 36 15.84 41.06 -7.26
CA GLY A 36 14.99 40.19 -8.08
C GLY A 36 14.67 38.78 -7.61
N ILE A 37 13.71 38.62 -6.69
CA ILE A 37 12.66 37.58 -6.78
C ILE A 37 11.35 38.17 -6.24
N GLY A 38 10.31 38.20 -7.07
CA GLY A 38 8.93 38.42 -6.64
C GLY A 38 8.19 39.47 -7.45
N VAL A 39 7.27 39.02 -8.32
CA VAL A 39 6.11 39.83 -8.72
C VAL A 39 4.89 38.91 -8.74
N ALA A 40 3.97 39.18 -7.82
CA ALA A 40 2.57 38.77 -7.87
C ALA A 40 1.78 39.76 -8.76
N PHE A 41 0.73 39.32 -9.44
CA PHE A 41 -0.64 39.89 -9.43
C PHE A 41 -1.50 39.35 -10.58
N ALA A 42 -2.68 38.79 -10.23
CA ALA A 42 -3.99 38.81 -10.93
C ALA A 42 -4.82 37.59 -10.45
N ALA A 43 -6.11 37.65 -10.09
CA ALA A 43 -7.10 38.73 -10.06
C ALA A 43 -8.27 38.36 -9.13
N ASN A 44 -8.97 39.42 -8.68
CA ASN A 44 -10.18 39.43 -7.86
C ASN A 44 -11.45 39.09 -8.69
N TYR A 45 -12.45 38.53 -7.99
CA TYR A 45 -13.91 38.66 -8.18
C TYR A 45 -14.52 38.64 -9.60
N TYR A 46 -15.42 37.67 -9.84
CA TYR A 46 -16.61 37.89 -10.67
C TYR A 46 -17.83 37.15 -10.11
N SER A 47 -18.95 37.86 -10.06
CA SER A 47 -20.27 37.41 -9.66
C SER A 47 -21.29 37.84 -10.73
N HIS A 48 -22.20 36.92 -11.07
CA HIS A 48 -23.53 37.06 -11.69
C HIS A 48 -23.66 37.45 -13.17
N ALA A 49 -24.30 36.56 -13.95
CA ALA A 49 -25.54 36.84 -14.69
C ALA A 49 -26.25 35.53 -15.11
N GLN A 50 -27.59 35.57 -15.07
CA GLN A 50 -28.56 34.47 -15.11
C GLN A 50 -29.13 34.16 -16.51
N HIS A 51 -30.02 33.14 -16.51
CA HIS A 51 -31.11 32.78 -17.45
C HIS A 51 -30.79 31.78 -18.56
N ALA A 52 -31.66 30.85 -18.93
CA ALA A 52 -32.86 30.25 -18.35
C ALA A 52 -33.24 29.10 -19.30
N TYR A 53 -33.63 27.92 -18.80
CA TYR A 53 -34.61 27.07 -19.48
C TYR A 53 -35.38 26.27 -18.42
N SER A 54 -36.68 26.19 -18.65
CA SER A 54 -37.73 25.87 -17.71
C SER A 54 -38.47 24.58 -18.10
N HIS A 55 -39.15 23.97 -17.10
CA HIS A 55 -40.33 23.07 -17.20
C HIS A 55 -40.06 21.65 -17.78
N LEU A 56 -40.47 20.49 -17.23
CA LEU A 56 -41.47 19.95 -16.27
C LEU A 56 -41.11 18.43 -16.07
N PRO A 57 -41.91 17.56 -15.40
CA PRO A 57 -42.44 17.56 -14.04
C PRO A 57 -41.96 16.33 -13.21
N GLN A 58 -42.31 16.31 -11.92
CA GLN A 58 -42.12 15.19 -10.99
C GLN A 58 -43.12 14.05 -11.21
N SER A 59 -42.69 12.79 -11.00
CA SER A 59 -43.53 11.73 -10.42
C SER A 59 -42.67 10.68 -9.69
N PRO A 60 -43.23 9.95 -8.70
CA PRO A 60 -42.47 9.35 -7.61
C PRO A 60 -42.37 7.82 -7.71
N PHE A 61 -41.18 7.26 -7.55
CA PHE A 61 -41.00 5.88 -7.08
C PHE A 61 -39.65 5.79 -6.33
N PRO A 62 -39.63 5.62 -4.99
CA PRO A 62 -38.42 5.18 -4.33
C PRO A 62 -38.35 3.65 -4.49
N VAL A 63 -37.61 3.18 -5.49
CA VAL A 63 -37.05 1.83 -5.39
C VAL A 63 -35.87 1.95 -4.44
N LEU A 64 -36.12 1.64 -3.17
CA LEU A 64 -35.09 1.41 -2.17
C LEU A 64 -34.32 0.15 -2.57
N ILE A 65 -33.39 0.28 -3.52
CA ILE A 65 -32.33 -0.71 -3.70
C ILE A 65 -31.37 -0.47 -2.53
N SER A 66 -31.60 -1.14 -1.40
CA SER A 66 -30.57 -1.29 -0.39
C SER A 66 -29.43 -2.07 -1.03
N HIS A 67 -28.45 -1.35 -1.57
CA HIS A 67 -27.23 -1.95 -2.05
C HIS A 67 -26.55 -2.53 -0.82
N PRO A 68 -26.22 -3.83 -0.79
CA PRO A 68 -25.42 -4.37 0.31
C PRO A 68 -24.06 -3.67 0.24
N SER A 69 -23.82 -2.78 1.19
CA SER A 69 -22.49 -2.23 1.47
C SER A 69 -21.69 -3.30 2.20
N PHE A 70 -20.37 -3.30 2.02
CA PHE A 70 -19.48 -4.12 2.85
C PHE A 70 -19.76 -3.80 4.33
N VAL A 71 -20.02 -4.84 5.12
CA VAL A 71 -20.02 -4.71 6.57
C VAL A 71 -18.57 -4.78 7.00
N VAL A 72 -18.07 -3.66 7.52
CA VAL A 72 -16.71 -3.52 8.03
C VAL A 72 -16.77 -3.55 9.54
N THR A 73 -16.05 -4.49 10.15
CA THR A 73 -15.96 -4.57 11.61
C THR A 73 -14.51 -4.60 12.04
N ARG A 74 -14.13 -3.69 12.94
CA ARG A 74 -12.82 -3.71 13.56
C ARG A 74 -12.71 -4.95 14.44
N VAL A 75 -11.61 -5.69 14.31
CA VAL A 75 -11.33 -6.85 15.14
C VAL A 75 -9.97 -6.66 15.79
N ASP A 76 -9.99 -6.47 17.11
CA ASP A 76 -8.78 -6.44 17.90
C ASP A 76 -8.37 -7.89 18.21
N ILE A 77 -7.43 -8.44 17.44
CA ILE A 77 -6.84 -9.75 17.75
C ILE A 77 -5.81 -9.54 18.86
N GLY A 78 -6.21 -9.68 20.12
CA GLY A 78 -5.33 -9.85 21.29
C GLY A 78 -4.24 -8.80 21.47
N SER A 79 -4.46 -7.88 22.41
CA SER A 79 -3.51 -6.86 22.81
C SER A 79 -2.21 -7.44 23.40
N ASP A 80 -1.11 -7.33 22.68
CA ASP A 80 0.22 -7.22 23.31
C ASP A 80 0.59 -5.74 23.35
N ASN A 81 0.35 -5.13 24.51
CA ASN A 81 0.86 -3.87 25.02
C ASN A 81 0.93 -2.67 24.04
N ASP A 82 -0.18 -1.93 23.96
CA ASP A 82 -0.28 -0.57 23.41
C ASP A 82 0.46 0.46 24.30
N ASN A 83 1.78 0.35 24.35
CA ASN A 83 2.63 1.51 24.53
C ASN A 83 3.26 1.76 23.16
N LYS A 84 2.51 2.43 22.28
CA LYS A 84 2.90 2.65 20.89
C LYS A 84 4.08 3.64 20.82
N GLU A 85 5.28 3.15 21.14
CA GLU A 85 6.53 3.94 21.25
C GLU A 85 6.93 4.67 19.96
N HIS A 86 6.24 4.39 18.85
CA HIS A 86 6.42 5.01 17.54
C HIS A 86 5.61 6.30 17.36
N HIS A 87 4.59 6.57 18.20
CA HIS A 87 3.90 7.86 18.21
C HIS A 87 4.77 8.92 18.90
N VAL A 88 4.92 10.08 18.25
CA VAL A 88 5.67 11.23 18.77
C VAL A 88 4.67 12.27 19.28
N SER A 89 5.01 12.92 20.40
CA SER A 89 4.23 14.04 20.91
C SER A 89 4.07 15.13 19.83
N GLY A 90 2.83 15.50 19.54
CA GLY A 90 2.51 16.42 18.43
C GLY A 90 2.00 15.75 17.15
N GLY A 91 1.73 14.44 17.16
CA GLY A 91 0.98 13.75 16.09
C GLY A 91 1.82 13.21 14.93
N GLY A 92 3.13 13.06 15.12
CA GLY A 92 4.03 12.45 14.13
C GLY A 92 4.43 11.03 14.47
N PHE A 93 5.08 10.35 13.54
CA PHE A 93 5.50 8.95 13.65
C PHE A 93 7.02 8.81 13.53
N ARG A 94 7.59 7.84 14.23
CA ARG A 94 9.00 7.45 14.06
C ARG A 94 9.09 5.96 13.80
N ASN A 95 10.15 5.56 13.11
CA ASN A 95 10.49 4.16 13.01
C ASN A 95 10.66 3.58 14.44
N PRO A 96 9.97 2.48 14.78
CA PRO A 96 10.00 1.91 16.12
C PRO A 96 11.41 1.44 16.51
N ASP A 97 12.23 1.06 15.53
CA ASP A 97 13.53 0.48 15.78
C ASP A 97 14.63 1.55 15.76
N ALA A 98 15.14 1.89 16.96
CA ALA A 98 16.09 3.00 17.16
C ALA A 98 17.42 2.84 16.41
N SER A 99 17.82 1.62 16.07
CA SER A 99 19.01 1.30 15.26
C SER A 99 18.90 1.71 13.79
N PHE A 100 17.71 2.10 13.31
CA PHE A 100 17.43 2.39 11.90
C PHE A 100 17.21 3.88 11.62
N ARG A 101 17.74 4.75 12.48
CA ARG A 101 17.64 6.20 12.29
C ARG A 101 18.59 6.66 11.17
N PRO A 102 18.09 7.26 10.07
CA PRO A 102 18.96 7.95 9.14
C PRO A 102 19.72 9.06 9.88
N ASN A 103 20.97 9.29 9.52
CA ASN A 103 21.73 10.40 10.06
C ASN A 103 21.00 11.70 9.68
N ARG A 104 20.54 12.48 10.68
CA ARG A 104 19.55 13.57 10.54
C ARG A 104 19.91 14.59 9.47
N ASP A 105 21.21 14.86 9.31
CA ASP A 105 21.72 15.87 8.38
C ASP A 105 21.94 15.34 6.95
N SER A 106 21.87 14.02 6.75
CA SER A 106 22.21 13.38 5.47
C SER A 106 21.01 13.23 4.51
N PHE A 107 19.79 12.98 4.98
CA PHE A 107 18.69 12.57 4.09
C PHE A 107 18.06 13.72 3.31
N LEU A 108 17.73 14.86 3.95
CA LEU A 108 17.14 16.03 3.26
C LEU A 108 18.14 16.67 2.29
N VAL A 109 19.41 16.78 2.72
CA VAL A 109 20.49 17.23 1.86
C VAL A 109 20.72 16.25 0.72
N SER A 110 20.70 14.93 0.95
CA SER A 110 20.98 13.92 -0.09
C SER A 110 19.82 13.58 -1.03
N PHE A 111 18.55 13.69 -0.61
CA PHE A 111 17.39 13.55 -1.50
C PHE A 111 17.24 14.78 -2.39
N GLY A 112 17.43 15.97 -1.81
CA GLY A 112 17.64 17.20 -2.58
C GLY A 112 18.86 17.09 -3.50
N ARG A 113 19.97 16.48 -3.04
CA ARG A 113 21.17 16.23 -3.84
C ARG A 113 20.94 15.23 -4.99
N LEU A 114 20.17 14.17 -4.76
CA LEU A 114 19.81 13.19 -5.79
C LEU A 114 18.96 13.84 -6.89
N MET A 115 18.09 14.76 -6.51
CA MET A 115 17.24 15.53 -7.43
C MET A 115 17.98 16.72 -8.10
N LEU A 116 19.05 17.25 -7.47
CA LEU A 116 19.75 18.49 -7.90
C LEU A 116 21.19 18.29 -8.42
N PHE A 117 21.84 17.14 -8.18
CA PHE A 117 23.20 16.87 -8.66
C PHE A 117 23.17 15.88 -9.83
N GLY A 118 23.66 16.36 -10.98
CA GLY A 118 23.90 15.62 -12.21
C GLY A 118 25.06 14.62 -12.14
N ASP A 119 25.08 13.75 -11.13
CA ASP A 119 25.69 12.43 -11.32
C ASP A 119 24.72 11.64 -12.21
N ARG A 120 25.20 11.18 -13.36
CA ARG A 120 24.37 10.58 -14.42
C ARG A 120 23.38 9.58 -13.83
N MET A 121 22.10 9.97 -13.80
CA MET A 121 20.99 9.02 -13.72
C MET A 121 21.27 7.89 -14.72
N PRO A 122 20.88 6.65 -14.39
CA PRO A 122 21.05 5.55 -15.33
C PRO A 122 20.49 5.97 -16.70
N PRO A 123 21.18 5.65 -17.81
CA PRO A 123 20.67 5.97 -19.13
C PRO A 123 19.27 5.39 -19.26
N THR A 124 18.35 6.14 -19.87
CA THR A 124 17.00 5.64 -20.12
C THR A 124 17.11 4.36 -20.96
N PRO A 125 16.55 3.23 -20.49
CA PRO A 125 16.56 1.99 -21.25
C PRO A 125 15.87 2.17 -22.60
N GLN A 126 16.27 1.38 -23.58
CA GLN A 126 15.54 1.32 -24.83
C GLN A 126 14.16 0.64 -24.62
N PRO A 127 13.12 0.99 -25.40
CA PRO A 127 11.77 0.44 -25.18
C PRO A 127 11.70 -1.10 -25.18
N HIS A 128 12.57 -1.77 -25.94
CA HIS A 128 12.62 -3.23 -26.01
C HIS A 128 13.28 -3.90 -24.79
N GLU A 129 13.98 -3.12 -23.95
CA GLU A 129 14.60 -3.60 -22.72
C GLU A 129 13.64 -3.56 -21.53
N LEU A 130 12.56 -2.78 -21.63
CA LEU A 130 11.56 -2.62 -20.57
C LEU A 130 10.66 -3.86 -20.44
N PRO A 131 10.06 -4.09 -19.25
CA PRO A 131 8.98 -5.06 -19.07
C PRO A 131 7.94 -4.95 -20.18
N ARG A 132 7.43 -6.09 -20.65
CA ARG A 132 6.37 -6.08 -21.65
C ARG A 132 5.07 -5.64 -21.00
N VAL A 133 4.25 -4.92 -21.78
CA VAL A 133 2.87 -4.59 -21.36
C VAL A 133 1.93 -5.56 -22.04
N ARG A 134 1.22 -6.35 -21.25
CA ARG A 134 0.10 -7.17 -21.69
C ARG A 134 -1.17 -6.36 -21.46
N THR A 135 -1.76 -5.86 -22.54
CA THR A 135 -3.04 -5.16 -22.48
C THR A 135 -4.11 -6.11 -21.97
N ILE A 136 -4.89 -5.66 -21.00
CA ILE A 136 -5.99 -6.47 -20.46
C ILE A 136 -7.32 -5.93 -21.01
N ASP A 137 -8.03 -6.78 -21.75
CA ASP A 137 -9.38 -6.47 -22.23
C ASP A 137 -10.43 -7.10 -21.32
N TRP A 138 -10.91 -6.28 -20.38
CA TRP A 138 -11.95 -6.65 -19.43
C TRP A 138 -13.35 -6.85 -20.05
N THR A 139 -13.55 -6.50 -21.34
CA THR A 139 -14.89 -6.40 -21.94
C THR A 139 -15.37 -7.65 -22.69
N GLN A 140 -14.49 -8.54 -23.15
CA GLN A 140 -14.94 -9.67 -24.01
C GLN A 140 -14.51 -11.09 -23.64
N ALA A 141 -13.55 -11.33 -22.73
CA ALA A 141 -13.16 -12.71 -22.41
C ALA A 141 -12.60 -12.94 -21.00
N ASP A 142 -11.94 -11.96 -20.39
CA ASP A 142 -11.21 -12.18 -19.12
C ASP A 142 -12.07 -12.15 -17.85
N LEU A 143 -13.27 -11.56 -17.89
CA LEU A 143 -14.26 -11.76 -16.82
C LEU A 143 -14.74 -13.22 -16.78
N LYS A 144 -14.81 -13.88 -17.95
CA LYS A 144 -15.06 -15.33 -18.00
C LYS A 144 -13.84 -16.12 -17.57
N VAL A 145 -12.60 -15.70 -17.82
CA VAL A 145 -11.40 -16.37 -17.25
C VAL A 145 -11.32 -16.17 -15.74
N ARG A 146 -11.85 -15.08 -15.16
CA ARG A 146 -11.93 -14.90 -13.70
C ARG A 146 -13.09 -15.65 -13.06
N ALA A 147 -14.26 -15.65 -13.68
CA ALA A 147 -15.36 -16.51 -13.28
C ALA A 147 -15.03 -17.99 -13.50
N ALA A 148 -14.31 -18.33 -14.57
CA ALA A 148 -13.90 -19.68 -14.92
C ALA A 148 -12.63 -20.13 -14.20
N ALA A 149 -11.65 -19.30 -13.85
CA ALA A 149 -10.54 -19.73 -12.99
C ALA A 149 -11.04 -20.06 -11.56
N VAL A 150 -12.12 -19.39 -11.13
CA VAL A 150 -12.87 -19.71 -9.92
C VAL A 150 -13.70 -21.00 -10.07
N VAL A 151 -14.00 -21.45 -11.30
CA VAL A 151 -14.83 -22.64 -11.61
C VAL A 151 -14.03 -23.85 -12.14
N ASP A 152 -12.89 -23.67 -12.81
CA ASP A 152 -12.05 -24.66 -13.51
C ASP A 152 -10.91 -25.18 -12.63
N ALA A 153 -10.53 -24.45 -11.57
CA ALA A 153 -9.68 -25.00 -10.51
C ALA A 153 -10.34 -26.19 -9.77
N VAL A 154 -11.62 -26.47 -10.05
CA VAL A 154 -12.38 -27.62 -9.57
C VAL A 154 -12.18 -28.86 -10.47
N SER A 155 -11.56 -28.74 -11.64
CA SER A 155 -11.61 -29.80 -12.67
C SER A 155 -10.26 -30.43 -13.09
N SER A 156 -9.14 -30.15 -12.44
CA SER A 156 -7.84 -30.71 -12.88
C SER A 156 -7.06 -31.48 -11.81
N THR A 157 -7.62 -32.63 -11.41
CA THR A 157 -6.81 -33.80 -11.00
C THR A 157 -7.47 -35.07 -11.48
N SER A 158 -7.03 -35.60 -12.62
CA SER A 158 -6.74 -37.04 -12.79
C SER A 158 -6.15 -37.29 -14.18
N ALA A 159 -5.11 -38.12 -14.21
CA ALA A 159 -4.49 -38.65 -15.41
C ALA A 159 -5.50 -39.48 -16.23
N LEU A 160 -5.19 -39.75 -17.51
CA LEU A 160 -5.02 -41.09 -18.10
C LEU A 160 -4.72 -41.01 -19.62
N PRO A 161 -4.08 -42.04 -20.22
CA PRO A 161 -3.81 -42.13 -21.66
C PRO A 161 -4.92 -42.85 -22.47
N ILE A 162 -5.04 -42.46 -23.75
CA ILE A 162 -5.43 -43.19 -24.99
C ILE A 162 -6.56 -44.25 -24.91
N GLU A 163 -7.68 -44.08 -25.65
CA GLU A 163 -7.93 -44.64 -26.99
C GLU A 163 -9.36 -44.37 -27.51
N SER A 164 -9.54 -44.58 -28.82
CA SER A 164 -10.64 -44.19 -29.71
C SER A 164 -11.99 -44.89 -29.43
N GLY A 165 -13.10 -44.16 -29.55
CA GLY A 165 -14.43 -44.75 -29.68
C GLY A 165 -15.57 -43.73 -29.58
N SER A 166 -16.38 -43.66 -30.62
CA SER A 166 -17.51 -42.77 -30.90
C SER A 166 -18.44 -42.48 -29.69
N ILE A 167 -18.79 -41.21 -29.46
CA ILE A 167 -19.74 -40.80 -28.41
C ILE A 167 -20.99 -40.16 -29.02
N HIS A 168 -22.13 -40.79 -28.72
CA HIS A 168 -23.48 -40.31 -28.94
C HIS A 168 -23.77 -39.17 -27.95
N LEU A 169 -24.24 -38.02 -28.44
CA LEU A 169 -24.56 -36.86 -27.60
C LEU A 169 -25.80 -37.16 -26.74
N GLN A 170 -25.57 -37.45 -25.46
CA GLN A 170 -26.62 -37.45 -24.43
C GLN A 170 -26.23 -36.42 -23.37
N MET A 171 -27.08 -35.40 -23.22
CA MET A 171 -26.89 -34.35 -22.20
C MET A 171 -26.91 -34.97 -20.80
N PRO A 172 -25.93 -34.69 -19.92
CA PRO A 172 -26.04 -35.15 -18.54
C PRO A 172 -26.96 -34.23 -17.74
N ALA A 173 -27.87 -34.87 -17.01
CA ALA A 173 -28.68 -34.28 -15.97
C ALA A 173 -27.79 -33.61 -14.90
N GLN A 174 -28.25 -32.47 -14.39
CA GLN A 174 -27.63 -31.76 -13.27
C GLN A 174 -27.63 -32.65 -12.00
N SER A 175 -26.49 -33.23 -11.64
CA SER A 175 -26.25 -33.75 -10.29
C SER A 175 -25.37 -32.76 -9.52
N GLN A 176 -25.99 -32.02 -8.60
CA GLN A 176 -25.33 -31.16 -7.64
C GLN A 176 -24.53 -32.00 -6.64
N SER A 177 -23.20 -31.87 -6.68
CA SER A 177 -22.28 -32.24 -5.60
C SER A 177 -20.98 -31.45 -5.83
N GLN A 178 -21.01 -30.14 -5.54
CA GLN A 178 -19.84 -29.29 -5.65
C GLN A 178 -19.08 -29.30 -4.31
N SER A 179 -17.87 -29.84 -4.32
CA SER A 179 -16.91 -29.67 -3.22
C SER A 179 -16.52 -28.19 -3.09
N PRO A 180 -16.35 -27.62 -1.89
CA PRO A 180 -16.07 -26.20 -1.74
C PRO A 180 -14.67 -25.86 -2.27
N ALA A 181 -14.65 -25.00 -3.30
CA ALA A 181 -13.43 -24.44 -3.88
C ALA A 181 -12.62 -23.72 -2.79
N SER A 182 -11.33 -24.02 -2.70
CA SER A 182 -10.40 -23.29 -1.83
C SER A 182 -10.41 -21.80 -2.22
N PRO A 183 -10.20 -20.86 -1.28
CA PRO A 183 -10.03 -19.45 -1.65
C PRO A 183 -8.93 -19.35 -2.71
N VAL A 184 -9.08 -18.48 -3.70
CA VAL A 184 -8.11 -18.28 -4.79
C VAL A 184 -7.69 -16.82 -4.83
N PHE A 185 -6.40 -16.57 -5.03
CA PHE A 185 -5.88 -15.23 -5.32
C PHE A 185 -5.40 -15.14 -6.76
N ALA A 186 -5.88 -14.13 -7.48
CA ALA A 186 -5.34 -13.74 -8.78
C ALA A 186 -4.71 -12.35 -8.64
N LEU A 187 -3.38 -12.30 -8.72
CA LEU A 187 -2.59 -11.08 -8.56
C LEU A 187 -2.05 -10.62 -9.92
N THR A 188 -2.49 -9.46 -10.37
CA THR A 188 -2.09 -8.85 -11.64
C THR A 188 -1.22 -7.62 -11.38
N TRP A 189 -0.02 -7.56 -11.96
CA TRP A 189 0.87 -6.41 -11.78
C TRP A 189 0.51 -5.25 -12.72
N PHE A 190 0.34 -4.04 -12.19
CA PHE A 190 -0.02 -2.85 -12.98
C PHE A 190 1.19 -1.93 -13.25
N GLY A 191 2.37 -2.32 -12.78
CA GLY A 191 3.58 -1.52 -12.78
C GLY A 191 3.83 -0.87 -11.43
N HIS A 192 5.10 -0.58 -11.15
CA HIS A 192 5.58 -0.03 -9.88
C HIS A 192 5.13 -0.88 -8.67
N ALA A 193 4.53 -0.29 -7.65
CA ALA A 193 3.89 -1.01 -6.53
C ALA A 193 2.41 -1.35 -6.79
N ALA A 194 1.85 -0.94 -7.93
CA ALA A 194 0.43 -1.13 -8.21
C ALA A 194 0.10 -2.58 -8.53
N PHE A 195 -0.82 -3.17 -7.77
CA PHE A 195 -1.36 -4.50 -8.05
C PHE A 195 -2.88 -4.50 -7.99
N PHE A 196 -3.47 -5.25 -8.91
CA PHE A 196 -4.84 -5.67 -8.79
C PHE A 196 -4.87 -7.09 -8.20
N LEU A 197 -5.52 -7.26 -7.05
CA LEU A 197 -5.71 -8.53 -6.37
C LEU A 197 -7.19 -8.91 -6.41
N SER A 198 -7.53 -9.94 -7.19
CA SER A 198 -8.84 -10.58 -7.12
C SER A 198 -8.83 -11.64 -6.04
N THR A 199 -9.83 -11.59 -5.16
CA THR A 199 -10.07 -12.61 -4.14
C THR A 199 -11.50 -13.14 -4.30
N SER A 200 -11.81 -14.26 -3.64
CA SER A 200 -13.18 -14.76 -3.55
C SER A 200 -14.15 -13.82 -2.81
N ALA A 201 -13.63 -12.78 -2.15
CA ALA A 201 -14.44 -11.87 -1.32
C ALA A 201 -14.61 -10.47 -1.94
N ALA A 202 -13.57 -9.93 -2.59
CA ALA A 202 -13.52 -8.58 -3.13
C ALA A 202 -12.40 -8.43 -4.17
N ASN A 203 -12.54 -7.43 -5.05
CA ASN A 203 -11.49 -6.93 -5.92
C ASN A 203 -10.75 -5.77 -5.25
N ILE A 204 -9.45 -5.92 -5.07
CA ILE A 204 -8.60 -5.01 -4.29
C ILE A 204 -7.55 -4.38 -5.20
N LEU A 205 -7.36 -3.07 -5.10
CA LEU A 205 -6.30 -2.35 -5.79
C LEU A 205 -5.31 -1.78 -4.79
N LEU A 206 -4.04 -2.15 -4.92
CA LEU A 206 -2.95 -1.82 -4.00
C LEU A 206 -2.11 -0.70 -4.62
N ASP A 207 -1.80 0.35 -3.85
CA ASP A 207 -0.95 1.51 -4.25
C ASP A 207 -1.10 1.96 -5.73
N PRO A 208 -2.30 2.39 -6.16
CA PRO A 208 -2.59 2.58 -7.58
C PRO A 208 -2.05 3.89 -8.16
N CYS A 209 -0.74 4.03 -8.31
CA CYS A 209 -0.13 5.10 -9.09
C CYS A 209 -0.16 4.76 -10.59
N LEU A 210 -1.25 5.15 -11.25
CA LEU A 210 -1.50 4.84 -12.66
C LEU A 210 -1.39 6.07 -13.57
N SER A 211 -1.27 7.28 -13.01
CA SER A 211 -1.01 8.50 -13.77
C SER A 211 0.37 8.51 -14.43
N GLU A 212 0.54 9.37 -15.44
CA GLU A 212 1.80 9.51 -16.17
C GLU A 212 2.99 9.90 -15.26
N ARG A 213 2.74 10.69 -14.22
CA ARG A 213 3.75 11.20 -13.29
C ARG A 213 3.35 10.98 -11.84
N CYS A 214 4.33 10.61 -11.02
CA CYS A 214 4.21 10.58 -9.57
C CYS A 214 4.69 11.91 -8.97
N SER A 215 3.87 12.96 -9.08
CA SER A 215 4.26 14.33 -8.71
C SER A 215 3.06 15.19 -8.32
N PRO A 216 3.24 16.23 -7.49
CA PRO A 216 2.21 17.25 -7.29
C PRO A 216 1.93 18.11 -8.54
N PHE A 217 2.82 18.08 -9.53
CA PHE A 217 2.71 18.88 -10.75
C PHE A 217 2.64 17.99 -11.99
N SER A 218 1.73 18.31 -12.92
CA SER A 218 1.59 17.56 -14.18
C SER A 218 2.78 17.74 -15.14
N PHE A 219 3.57 18.81 -14.98
CA PHE A 219 4.68 19.15 -15.88
C PHE A 219 6.07 18.81 -15.31
N ALA A 220 6.18 18.42 -14.05
CA ALA A 220 7.45 18.20 -13.37
C ALA A 220 7.41 16.93 -12.50
N GLY A 221 8.56 16.38 -12.14
CA GLY A 221 8.67 15.14 -11.35
C GLY A 221 8.76 13.87 -12.21
N PRO A 222 8.96 12.69 -11.59
CA PRO A 222 9.26 11.47 -12.33
C PRO A 222 8.09 11.07 -13.23
N ARG A 223 8.39 10.80 -14.50
CA ARG A 223 7.46 10.27 -15.49
C ARG A 223 7.71 8.78 -15.64
N ARG A 224 6.64 8.01 -15.77
CA ARG A 224 6.76 6.57 -16.00
C ARG A 224 7.32 6.23 -17.37
N LEU A 225 8.06 5.14 -17.41
CA LEU A 225 8.66 4.54 -18.59
C LEU A 225 7.69 3.61 -19.32
N ILE A 226 6.75 3.00 -18.58
CA ILE A 226 5.84 1.97 -19.06
C ILE A 226 4.40 2.40 -18.80
N LEU A 227 3.46 2.09 -19.70
CA LEU A 227 2.03 2.41 -19.54
C LEU A 227 1.30 1.38 -18.64
N PRO A 228 0.15 1.68 -18.01
CA PRO A 228 -0.55 0.68 -17.21
C PRO A 228 -1.18 -0.32 -18.19
N PRO A 229 -1.52 -1.53 -17.74
CA PRO A 229 -2.04 -2.56 -18.65
C PRO A 229 -3.46 -2.25 -19.15
N CYS A 230 -4.19 -1.34 -18.49
CA CYS A 230 -5.51 -0.88 -18.90
C CYS A 230 -5.84 0.49 -18.28
N GLU A 231 -6.90 1.12 -18.78
CA GLU A 231 -7.48 2.34 -18.21
C GLU A 231 -8.15 2.07 -16.85
N VAL A 232 -8.08 3.05 -15.95
CA VAL A 232 -8.71 3.00 -14.61
C VAL A 232 -10.22 2.78 -14.71
N SER A 233 -10.85 3.35 -15.75
CA SER A 233 -12.29 3.24 -15.99
C SER A 233 -12.77 1.80 -16.25
N LEU A 234 -11.88 0.90 -16.67
CA LEU A 234 -12.20 -0.50 -16.91
C LEU A 234 -12.21 -1.34 -15.62
N LEU A 235 -11.57 -0.85 -14.56
CA LEU A 235 -11.43 -1.58 -13.30
C LEU A 235 -12.71 -1.55 -12.47
N ASP A 236 -13.15 -2.71 -11.99
CA ASP A 236 -14.21 -2.81 -10.98
C ASP A 236 -13.57 -3.12 -9.62
N ILE A 237 -13.49 -2.09 -8.77
CA ILE A 237 -12.73 -2.11 -7.51
C ILE A 237 -13.68 -1.91 -6.34
N ASP A 238 -13.58 -2.81 -5.36
CA ASP A 238 -14.31 -2.74 -4.10
C ASP A 238 -13.50 -2.03 -3.02
N VAL A 239 -12.20 -2.33 -2.97
CA VAL A 239 -11.28 -1.89 -1.93
C VAL A 239 -10.00 -1.35 -2.55
N VAL A 240 -9.54 -0.20 -2.08
CA VAL A 240 -8.18 0.29 -2.29
C VAL A 240 -7.40 0.15 -0.99
N VAL A 241 -6.15 -0.27 -1.09
CA VAL A 241 -5.21 -0.35 0.03
C VAL A 241 -4.00 0.51 -0.29
N ILE A 242 -3.66 1.44 0.61
CA ILE A 242 -2.54 2.36 0.48
C ILE A 242 -1.48 2.06 1.54
N SER A 243 -0.22 1.92 1.14
CA SER A 243 0.91 1.72 2.06
C SER A 243 1.36 3.01 2.74
N HIS A 244 1.43 4.13 2.01
CA HIS A 244 1.84 5.44 2.53
C HIS A 244 1.53 6.57 1.51
N ASN A 245 1.82 7.83 1.86
CA ASN A 245 1.37 9.00 1.09
C ASN A 245 2.30 9.53 0.00
N HIS A 246 3.40 8.85 -0.32
CA HIS A 246 4.27 9.29 -1.42
C HIS A 246 3.51 9.27 -2.76
N TYR A 247 3.91 10.14 -3.68
CA TYR A 247 3.18 10.37 -4.94
C TYR A 247 3.18 9.16 -5.87
N ASP A 248 4.12 8.24 -5.72
CA ASP A 248 4.24 7.01 -6.48
C ASP A 248 3.45 5.84 -5.88
N HIS A 249 2.77 6.05 -4.74
CA HIS A 249 1.90 5.06 -4.09
C HIS A 249 0.46 5.56 -3.93
N LEU A 250 0.28 6.85 -3.65
CA LEU A 250 -1.01 7.48 -3.42
C LEU A 250 -1.29 8.55 -4.48
N ASP A 251 -1.94 8.12 -5.56
CA ASP A 251 -2.40 8.93 -6.68
C ASP A 251 -3.87 9.35 -6.51
N ILE A 252 -4.08 10.59 -6.07
CA ILE A 252 -5.41 11.11 -5.73
C ILE A 252 -6.33 11.13 -6.95
N ASP A 253 -5.83 11.36 -8.16
CA ASP A 253 -6.67 11.51 -9.34
C ASP A 253 -7.17 10.14 -9.84
N VAL A 254 -6.35 9.11 -9.70
CA VAL A 254 -6.78 7.71 -9.87
C VAL A 254 -7.84 7.35 -8.84
N LEU A 255 -7.63 7.68 -7.55
CA LEU A 255 -8.63 7.39 -6.51
C LEU A 255 -9.96 8.12 -6.76
N LYS A 256 -9.93 9.40 -7.15
CA LYS A 256 -11.14 10.16 -7.52
C LYS A 256 -11.89 9.50 -8.68
N SER A 257 -11.17 9.00 -9.68
CA SER A 257 -11.74 8.31 -10.84
C SER A 257 -12.41 6.99 -10.43
N LEU A 258 -11.76 6.21 -9.57
CA LEU A 258 -12.34 4.98 -9.01
C LEU A 258 -13.60 5.27 -8.19
N ARG A 259 -13.56 6.29 -7.32
CA ARG A 259 -14.72 6.72 -6.52
C ARG A 259 -15.89 7.19 -7.38
N ALA A 260 -15.61 7.88 -8.49
CA ALA A 260 -16.65 8.31 -9.42
C ALA A 260 -17.40 7.13 -10.05
N LYS A 261 -16.72 5.98 -10.23
CA LYS A 261 -17.32 4.73 -10.71
C LYS A 261 -18.02 3.95 -9.60
N ASN A 262 -17.40 3.84 -8.42
CA ASN A 262 -17.96 3.13 -7.26
C ASN A 262 -18.04 4.06 -6.04
N THR A 263 -19.25 4.54 -5.74
CA THR A 263 -19.49 5.44 -4.59
C THR A 263 -19.38 4.73 -3.23
N ASN A 264 -19.35 3.39 -3.20
CA ASN A 264 -19.13 2.57 -2.01
C ASN A 264 -17.69 2.06 -1.90
N LEU A 265 -16.77 2.54 -2.74
CA LEU A 265 -15.35 2.20 -2.70
C LEU A 265 -14.80 2.44 -1.28
N LEU A 266 -14.25 1.40 -0.68
CA LEU A 266 -13.54 1.49 0.59
C LEU A 266 -12.06 1.78 0.34
N VAL A 267 -11.45 2.67 1.13
CA VAL A 267 -10.03 2.99 1.04
C VAL A 267 -9.39 2.79 2.41
N PHE A 268 -8.48 1.82 2.48
CA PHE A 268 -7.65 1.54 3.64
C PHE A 268 -6.37 2.37 3.56
N VAL A 269 -6.12 3.14 4.62
CA VAL A 269 -4.94 4.00 4.71
C VAL A 269 -4.30 3.89 6.10
N PRO A 270 -2.97 4.09 6.20
CA PRO A 270 -2.33 4.17 7.50
C PRO A 270 -2.73 5.46 8.23
N LEU A 271 -2.60 5.45 9.56
CA LEU A 271 -2.98 6.56 10.43
C LEU A 271 -2.42 7.93 9.99
N GLY A 272 -3.26 8.96 10.03
CA GLY A 272 -2.96 10.33 9.61
C GLY A 272 -3.23 10.61 8.13
N ASN A 273 -3.30 9.58 7.26
CA ASN A 273 -3.50 9.77 5.83
C ASN A 273 -4.97 10.00 5.43
N LYS A 274 -5.92 9.78 6.35
CA LYS A 274 -7.36 9.98 6.08
C LYS A 274 -7.69 11.40 5.63
N THR A 275 -7.04 12.40 6.21
CA THR A 275 -7.27 13.83 5.90
C THR A 275 -7.11 14.11 4.40
N LEU A 276 -6.10 13.52 3.76
CA LEU A 276 -5.85 13.71 2.34
C LEU A 276 -7.03 13.26 1.46
N LEU A 277 -7.70 12.17 1.84
CA LEU A 277 -8.85 11.65 1.11
C LEU A 277 -10.11 12.46 1.42
N LEU A 278 -10.28 12.93 2.67
CA LEU A 278 -11.37 13.85 3.02
C LEU A 278 -11.28 15.14 2.19
N ASP A 279 -10.09 15.73 2.08
CA ASP A 279 -9.83 16.92 1.26
C ASP A 279 -10.07 16.66 -0.24
N ALA A 280 -9.84 15.43 -0.70
CA ALA A 280 -10.19 14.99 -2.05
C ALA A 280 -11.70 14.69 -2.25
N GLY A 281 -12.53 14.87 -1.21
CA GLY A 281 -13.99 14.73 -1.23
C GLY A 281 -14.51 13.33 -0.95
N PHE A 282 -13.70 12.42 -0.40
CA PHE A 282 -14.16 11.10 0.01
C PHE A 282 -15.04 11.18 1.27
N LYS A 283 -16.02 10.30 1.37
CA LYS A 283 -16.85 10.18 2.58
C LYS A 283 -16.04 9.55 3.69
N ALA A 284 -16.14 10.09 4.91
CA ALA A 284 -15.45 9.53 6.08
C ALA A 284 -15.83 8.07 6.36
N SER A 285 -17.06 7.64 5.99
CA SER A 285 -17.54 6.26 6.10
C SER A 285 -16.83 5.27 5.17
N ASN A 286 -16.19 5.78 4.12
CA ASN A 286 -15.51 4.98 3.11
C ASN A 286 -14.00 4.90 3.35
N ILE A 287 -13.48 5.61 4.36
CA ILE A 287 -12.05 5.64 4.67
C ILE A 287 -11.81 4.89 5.97
N ILE A 288 -11.10 3.78 5.88
CA ILE A 288 -10.67 2.98 7.02
C ILE A 288 -9.23 3.36 7.31
N GLU A 289 -9.04 4.08 8.42
CA GLU A 289 -7.74 4.52 8.87
C GLU A 289 -7.22 3.54 9.94
N CYS A 290 -6.00 3.05 9.73
CA CYS A 290 -5.44 1.96 10.53
C CYS A 290 -4.09 2.36 11.14
N ASP A 291 -3.92 2.12 12.42
CA ASP A 291 -2.59 2.03 13.00
C ASP A 291 -2.00 0.64 12.73
N TRP A 292 -0.70 0.45 12.96
CA TRP A 292 -0.12 -0.88 12.88
C TRP A 292 -0.82 -1.84 13.83
N TRP A 293 -0.99 -3.06 13.33
CA TRP A 293 -1.67 -4.19 13.95
C TRP A 293 -3.19 -4.08 14.03
N ASP A 294 -3.78 -2.96 13.64
CA ASP A 294 -5.23 -2.87 13.47
C ASP A 294 -5.68 -3.84 12.36
N SER A 295 -6.77 -4.56 12.62
CA SER A 295 -7.36 -5.52 11.69
C SER A 295 -8.85 -5.25 11.50
N TYR A 296 -9.32 -5.42 10.27
CA TYR A 296 -10.71 -5.22 9.90
C TYR A 296 -11.22 -6.39 9.09
N ASN A 297 -12.39 -6.90 9.46
CA ASN A 297 -13.10 -7.92 8.71
C ASN A 297 -14.12 -7.25 7.78
N LEU A 298 -14.09 -7.67 6.53
CA LEU A 298 -15.00 -7.29 5.47
C LEU A 298 -15.85 -8.51 5.09
N GLN A 299 -17.17 -8.34 5.17
CA GLN A 299 -18.11 -9.32 4.64
C GLN A 299 -18.20 -9.17 3.12
N SER A 300 -17.93 -10.25 2.37
CA SER A 300 -17.99 -10.20 0.91
C SER A 300 -19.39 -9.80 0.41
N ARG A 301 -19.40 -9.00 -0.65
CA ARG A 301 -20.60 -8.62 -1.39
C ARG A 301 -21.12 -9.71 -2.32
N HIS A 302 -20.22 -10.57 -2.79
CA HIS A 302 -20.49 -11.56 -3.83
C HIS A 302 -20.71 -12.96 -3.26
N ASN A 303 -20.13 -13.27 -2.11
CA ASN A 303 -20.25 -14.58 -1.49
C ASN A 303 -20.35 -14.49 0.04
N PRO A 304 -21.52 -14.70 0.65
CA PRO A 304 -21.69 -14.56 2.10
C PRO A 304 -20.85 -15.55 2.93
N HIS A 305 -20.33 -16.61 2.30
CA HIS A 305 -19.45 -17.59 2.93
C HIS A 305 -17.96 -17.21 2.86
N CYS A 306 -17.64 -16.12 2.17
CA CYS A 306 -16.29 -15.58 2.07
C CYS A 306 -16.14 -14.34 2.94
N HIS A 307 -15.07 -14.33 3.74
CA HIS A 307 -14.67 -13.22 4.58
C HIS A 307 -13.28 -12.77 4.17
N LEU A 308 -13.05 -11.47 4.23
CA LEU A 308 -11.73 -10.88 3.98
C LEU A 308 -11.29 -10.12 5.23
N GLN A 309 -10.11 -10.45 5.74
CA GLN A 309 -9.46 -9.70 6.79
C GLN A 309 -8.34 -8.87 6.19
N ILE A 310 -8.31 -7.57 6.48
CA ILE A 310 -7.24 -6.65 6.09
C ILE A 310 -6.61 -6.11 7.37
N SER A 311 -5.31 -6.34 7.51
CA SER A 311 -4.52 -5.96 8.68
C SER A 311 -3.40 -5.03 8.28
N CYS A 312 -3.34 -3.87 8.92
CA CYS A 312 -2.23 -2.91 8.76
C CYS A 312 -1.02 -3.45 9.52
N THR A 313 0.13 -3.58 8.87
CA THR A 313 1.35 -4.15 9.48
C THR A 313 2.53 -3.19 9.38
N PRO A 314 3.52 -3.26 10.29
CA PRO A 314 4.66 -2.37 10.21
C PRO A 314 5.48 -2.55 8.94
N SER A 315 6.10 -1.48 8.49
CA SER A 315 7.18 -1.50 7.49
C SER A 315 8.25 -0.49 7.87
N GLN A 316 9.42 -0.60 7.25
CA GLN A 316 10.56 0.27 7.51
C GLN A 316 10.62 1.39 6.46
N HIS A 317 9.84 2.45 6.63
CA HIS A 317 9.81 3.56 5.67
C HIS A 317 9.63 4.92 6.36
N PHE A 318 9.21 5.92 5.59
CA PHE A 318 8.85 7.26 6.06
C PHE A 318 7.64 7.76 5.26
N SER A 319 7.10 8.93 5.62
CA SER A 319 6.02 9.57 4.86
C SER A 319 6.36 11.03 4.62
N SER A 320 5.94 11.58 3.49
CA SER A 320 5.98 13.02 3.18
C SER A 320 5.27 13.30 1.86
N ARG A 321 4.43 14.32 1.83
CA ARG A 321 3.72 14.75 0.61
C ARG A 321 3.91 16.24 0.32
N TYR A 322 4.11 17.05 1.35
CA TYR A 322 4.29 18.49 1.27
C TYR A 322 5.61 18.94 1.87
N LEU A 323 5.94 20.23 1.72
CA LEU A 323 7.03 20.80 2.48
C LEU A 323 6.67 20.72 3.98
N TRP A 324 7.60 20.26 4.81
CA TRP A 324 7.51 20.22 6.28
C TRP A 324 6.57 19.17 6.89
N ASP A 325 5.98 18.27 6.12
CA ASP A 325 5.05 17.24 6.63
C ASP A 325 5.70 15.87 6.88
N LYS A 326 7.03 15.80 6.85
CA LYS A 326 7.77 14.55 6.97
C LYS A 326 7.38 13.81 8.26
N ASN A 327 6.97 12.56 8.10
CA ASN A 327 6.52 11.67 9.16
C ASN A 327 5.33 12.18 9.98
N SER A 328 4.53 13.09 9.43
CA SER A 328 3.26 13.50 10.05
C SER A 328 2.15 12.45 9.90
N THR A 329 2.34 11.48 9.00
CA THR A 329 1.43 10.34 8.82
C THR A 329 2.19 9.01 8.88
N LEU A 330 1.47 7.92 9.14
CA LEU A 330 2.02 6.58 9.22
C LEU A 330 2.28 6.02 7.80
N TRP A 331 3.20 5.06 7.72
CA TRP A 331 3.48 4.19 6.58
C TRP A 331 3.28 2.73 7.02
N SER A 332 2.91 1.82 6.12
CA SER A 332 2.65 0.44 6.49
C SER A 332 2.91 -0.55 5.36
N SER A 333 3.08 -1.80 5.75
CA SER A 333 2.77 -2.96 4.91
C SER A 333 1.33 -3.43 5.21
N TRP A 334 0.83 -4.42 4.49
CA TRP A 334 -0.50 -4.97 4.71
C TRP A 334 -0.52 -6.50 4.62
N HIS A 335 -1.20 -7.13 5.57
CA HIS A 335 -1.54 -8.56 5.50
C HIS A 335 -3.03 -8.71 5.19
N ILE A 336 -3.36 -9.47 4.14
CA ILE A 336 -4.71 -9.69 3.65
C ILE A 336 -5.00 -11.19 3.67
N GLN A 337 -6.04 -11.60 4.41
CA GLN A 337 -6.44 -12.99 4.50
C GLN A 337 -7.85 -13.17 3.99
N SER A 338 -8.02 -14.05 3.00
CA SER A 338 -9.34 -14.48 2.55
C SER A 338 -9.66 -15.84 3.15
N THR A 339 -10.84 -15.96 3.72
CA THR A 339 -11.33 -17.19 4.34
C THR A 339 -12.66 -17.58 3.71
N THR A 340 -12.78 -18.85 3.33
CA THR A 340 -14.04 -19.47 2.91
C THR A 340 -14.48 -20.47 3.98
N THR A 341 -15.74 -20.33 4.41
CA THR A 341 -16.36 -21.18 5.42
C THR A 341 -17.43 -22.04 4.76
N THR A 342 -17.36 -23.36 4.93
CA THR A 342 -18.38 -24.28 4.40
C THR A 342 -18.91 -25.18 5.49
N THR A 343 -20.23 -25.26 5.58
CA THR A 343 -20.93 -26.18 6.47
C THR A 343 -21.26 -27.44 5.70
N THR A 344 -20.66 -28.58 6.07
CA THR A 344 -21.01 -29.88 5.48
C THR A 344 -21.82 -30.67 6.50
N ALA A 345 -23.01 -31.13 6.11
CA ALA A 345 -23.77 -32.07 6.91
C ALA A 345 -23.08 -33.45 6.82
N ILE A 346 -22.78 -34.06 7.97
CA ILE A 346 -22.33 -35.45 7.98
C ILE A 346 -23.51 -36.30 7.53
N ALA A 347 -23.37 -36.96 6.37
CA ALA A 347 -24.30 -38.02 6.00
C ALA A 347 -24.12 -39.16 7.02
N SER A 348 -25.16 -39.44 7.80
CA SER A 348 -25.22 -40.63 8.63
C SER A 348 -25.07 -41.85 7.73
N ILE A 349 -24.08 -42.69 8.01
CA ILE A 349 -24.00 -44.02 7.43
C ILE A 349 -25.16 -44.79 8.05
N ASP A 350 -26.17 -45.10 7.25
CA ASP A 350 -27.28 -45.99 7.64
C ASP A 350 -26.70 -47.39 7.86
N GLU A 351 -26.39 -47.74 9.11
CA GLU A 351 -26.45 -49.13 9.54
C GLU A 351 -27.90 -49.42 9.93
N THR A 352 -28.57 -50.21 9.09
CA THR A 352 -29.89 -50.77 9.36
C THR A 352 -29.87 -51.61 10.64
N GLU A 353 -30.61 -51.22 11.67
CA GLU A 353 -31.85 -51.91 12.10
C GLU A 353 -32.38 -51.43 13.49
N ASN A 354 -33.71 -51.25 13.51
CA ASN A 354 -34.65 -51.37 14.63
C ASN A 354 -34.84 -50.25 15.69
N ASN A 355 -36.01 -49.60 15.55
CA ASN A 355 -37.00 -49.24 16.58
C ASN A 355 -36.53 -48.52 17.85
N SER A 356 -36.83 -47.22 17.94
CA SER A 356 -37.96 -46.67 18.72
C SER A 356 -37.78 -45.16 18.92
N ALA A 357 -38.91 -44.47 19.07
CA ALA A 357 -39.04 -43.02 19.07
C ALA A 357 -38.03 -42.29 19.99
N ALA A 358 -37.22 -41.41 19.40
CA ALA A 358 -36.51 -40.34 20.09
C ALA A 358 -36.36 -39.11 19.18
N SER A 359 -36.37 -37.96 19.85
CA SER A 359 -36.39 -36.56 19.42
C SER A 359 -35.52 -36.15 18.22
N PHE A 360 -36.00 -35.10 17.52
CA PHE A 360 -35.28 -34.18 16.63
C PHE A 360 -33.77 -34.09 16.96
N ASP A 361 -32.97 -34.85 16.21
CA ASP A 361 -31.52 -34.87 16.38
C ASP A 361 -30.88 -33.92 15.37
N GLN A 362 -30.10 -32.98 15.88
CA GLN A 362 -29.35 -32.04 15.06
C GLN A 362 -28.22 -32.81 14.40
N THR A 363 -28.31 -33.05 13.08
CA THR A 363 -27.17 -33.59 12.30
C THR A 363 -25.91 -32.76 12.61
N PRO A 364 -24.82 -33.36 13.10
CA PRO A 364 -23.60 -32.64 13.38
C PRO A 364 -23.03 -32.10 12.07
N ALA A 365 -23.04 -30.77 11.94
CA ALA A 365 -22.48 -30.09 10.79
C ALA A 365 -21.03 -29.70 11.08
N VAL A 366 -20.09 -30.12 10.23
CA VAL A 366 -18.68 -29.74 10.37
C VAL A 366 -18.43 -28.45 9.60
N LEU A 367 -17.89 -27.46 10.30
CA LEU A 367 -17.46 -26.19 9.73
C LEU A 367 -16.04 -26.34 9.18
N LEU A 368 -15.90 -26.45 7.86
CA LEU A 368 -14.61 -26.43 7.19
C LEU A 368 -14.22 -24.97 6.90
N LYS A 369 -13.08 -24.54 7.44
CA LYS A 369 -12.50 -23.21 7.23
C LYS A 369 -11.22 -23.33 6.43
N LYS A 370 -11.22 -22.82 5.20
CA LYS A 370 -10.01 -22.69 4.36
C LYS A 370 -9.61 -21.22 4.27
N SER A 371 -8.32 -20.93 4.31
CA SER A 371 -7.82 -19.56 4.16
C SER A 371 -6.62 -19.46 3.22
N LYS A 372 -6.47 -18.30 2.58
CA LYS A 372 -5.25 -17.87 1.89
C LYS A 372 -4.80 -16.53 2.41
N SER A 373 -3.48 -16.33 2.50
CA SER A 373 -2.84 -15.10 2.97
C SER A 373 -2.00 -14.41 1.89
N PHE A 374 -2.13 -13.10 1.80
CA PHE A 374 -1.37 -12.24 0.91
C PHE A 374 -0.67 -11.15 1.72
N PHE A 375 0.61 -10.93 1.48
CA PHE A 375 1.37 -9.84 2.09
C PHE A 375 1.76 -8.80 1.04
N PHE A 376 1.43 -7.54 1.29
CA PHE A 376 1.84 -6.41 0.47
C PHE A 376 2.87 -5.58 1.23
N GLY A 377 4.10 -5.56 0.74
CA GLY A 377 5.22 -4.90 1.42
C GLY A 377 5.15 -3.36 1.43
N GLY A 378 4.39 -2.76 0.51
CA GLY A 378 4.52 -1.34 0.20
C GLY A 378 5.97 -0.99 -0.13
N ASP A 379 6.40 0.23 0.24
CA ASP A 379 7.82 0.54 0.35
C ASP A 379 8.34 0.24 1.74
N THR A 380 9.50 -0.39 1.77
CA THR A 380 10.16 -0.75 3.01
C THR A 380 11.64 -0.95 2.77
N GLY A 381 12.44 -0.59 3.76
CA GLY A 381 13.79 -1.11 3.96
C GLY A 381 13.75 -2.44 4.70
N TYR A 382 14.93 -3.04 4.85
CA TYR A 382 15.11 -4.24 5.67
C TYR A 382 16.37 -4.12 6.53
N ARG A 383 17.51 -3.77 5.94
CA ARG A 383 18.78 -3.58 6.66
C ARG A 383 19.30 -2.16 6.54
N THR A 384 20.09 -1.70 7.51
CA THR A 384 20.83 -0.44 7.36
C THR A 384 22.27 -0.73 6.93
N VAL A 385 22.63 -0.33 5.71
CA VAL A 385 23.99 -0.46 5.18
C VAL A 385 24.71 0.87 5.38
N HIS A 386 25.67 0.92 6.30
CA HIS A 386 26.58 2.06 6.41
C HIS A 386 27.57 2.00 5.25
N THR A 387 27.95 3.15 4.67
CA THR A 387 29.05 3.26 3.70
C THR A 387 30.21 2.39 4.21
N PHE A 388 30.70 1.44 3.40
CA PHE A 388 31.75 0.42 3.67
C PHE A 388 31.30 -0.98 4.14
N ALA A 389 30.06 -1.21 4.54
CA ALA A 389 29.60 -2.59 4.82
C ALA A 389 29.28 -3.34 3.53
N GLU A 390 29.74 -4.60 3.43
CA GLU A 390 29.28 -5.50 2.38
C GLU A 390 27.80 -5.81 2.58
N GLU A 391 27.01 -5.82 1.51
CA GLU A 391 25.56 -6.07 1.57
C GLU A 391 25.21 -7.44 2.19
N PHE A 392 26.17 -8.36 2.23
CA PHE A 392 26.06 -9.70 2.81
C PHE A 392 26.53 -9.82 4.25
N ASP A 393 26.96 -8.72 4.90
CA ASP A 393 27.40 -8.76 6.29
C ASP A 393 26.21 -9.13 7.21
N PRO A 394 26.25 -10.30 7.88
CA PRO A 394 25.15 -10.76 8.74
C PRO A 394 25.05 -9.97 10.05
N SER A 395 26.05 -9.13 10.37
CA SER A 395 26.02 -8.28 11.57
C SER A 395 25.19 -7.01 11.40
N LEU A 396 24.75 -6.70 10.16
CA LEU A 396 23.93 -5.53 9.89
C LEU A 396 22.57 -5.64 10.61
N PRO A 397 22.09 -4.56 11.24
CA PRO A 397 20.78 -4.56 11.88
C PRO A 397 19.69 -4.76 10.82
N THR A 398 18.73 -5.63 11.12
CA THR A 398 17.59 -5.98 10.24
C THR A 398 16.24 -5.70 10.90
N CYS A 399 15.26 -5.26 10.12
CA CYS A 399 13.92 -4.93 10.59
C CYS A 399 13.22 -6.20 11.12
N PRO A 400 12.80 -6.23 12.40
CA PRO A 400 12.15 -7.41 12.98
C PRO A 400 10.69 -7.58 12.54
N ALA A 401 10.09 -6.55 11.93
CA ALA A 401 8.66 -6.51 11.61
C ALA A 401 8.18 -7.71 10.79
N PHE A 402 8.97 -8.17 9.81
CA PHE A 402 8.56 -9.28 8.94
C PHE A 402 8.46 -10.61 9.69
N ARG A 403 9.37 -10.86 10.64
CA ARG A 403 9.27 -12.01 11.56
C ARG A 403 8.09 -11.87 12.50
N GLN A 404 7.77 -10.66 12.96
CA GLN A 404 6.60 -10.41 13.79
C GLN A 404 5.29 -10.65 13.01
N VAL A 405 5.22 -10.24 11.74
CA VAL A 405 4.10 -10.54 10.83
C VAL A 405 3.96 -12.06 10.68
N ARG A 406 5.06 -12.78 10.41
CA ARG A 406 5.06 -14.25 10.35
C ARG A 406 4.63 -14.90 11.65
N ALA A 407 5.06 -14.39 12.80
CA ALA A 407 4.67 -14.90 14.11
C ALA A 407 3.17 -14.70 14.38
N ARG A 408 2.62 -13.56 13.94
CA ARG A 408 1.21 -13.20 14.18
C ARG A 408 0.23 -13.89 13.25
N PHE A 409 0.55 -13.97 11.96
CA PHE A 409 -0.39 -14.41 10.93
C PHE A 409 -0.07 -15.80 10.34
N GLY A 410 1.10 -16.37 10.65
CA GLY A 410 1.57 -17.61 10.04
C GLY A 410 2.26 -17.39 8.69
N PRO A 411 2.64 -18.48 8.00
CA PRO A 411 3.26 -18.42 6.66
C PRO A 411 2.37 -17.69 5.65
N VAL A 412 3.00 -16.99 4.71
CA VAL A 412 2.31 -16.22 3.67
C VAL A 412 2.18 -17.04 2.38
N ASP A 413 0.99 -17.18 1.79
CA ASP A 413 0.84 -17.90 0.51
C ASP A 413 1.46 -17.12 -0.65
N ILE A 414 1.22 -15.80 -0.70
CA ILE A 414 1.80 -14.93 -1.73
C ILE A 414 2.21 -13.57 -1.14
N ALA A 415 3.40 -13.07 -1.49
CA ALA A 415 3.85 -11.73 -1.10
C ALA A 415 4.19 -10.88 -2.32
N ALA A 416 3.92 -9.57 -2.28
CA ALA A 416 4.45 -8.60 -3.23
C ALA A 416 5.51 -7.74 -2.52
N LEU A 417 6.76 -7.79 -3.00
CA LEU A 417 7.93 -7.24 -2.32
C LEU A 417 8.73 -6.31 -3.23
N PRO A 418 9.11 -5.10 -2.74
CA PRO A 418 9.84 -4.13 -3.55
C PRO A 418 11.28 -4.61 -3.78
N ILE A 419 11.79 -4.41 -4.99
CA ILE A 419 13.19 -4.75 -5.35
C ILE A 419 13.97 -3.58 -5.95
N GLY A 420 13.32 -2.44 -6.23
CA GLY A 420 13.93 -1.25 -6.82
C GLY A 420 14.08 -0.11 -5.81
N ALA A 421 14.50 1.06 -6.30
CA ALA A 421 14.72 2.28 -5.52
C ALA A 421 15.79 2.16 -4.42
N TYR A 422 16.80 1.28 -4.60
CA TYR A 422 17.73 0.94 -3.52
C TYR A 422 19.11 1.61 -3.60
N SER A 423 19.50 2.21 -4.73
CA SER A 423 20.85 2.73 -4.93
C SER A 423 20.97 4.26 -4.79
N PRO A 424 21.96 4.79 -4.04
CA PRO A 424 23.02 4.06 -3.35
C PRO A 424 22.57 3.53 -1.97
N ARG A 425 23.05 2.33 -1.62
CA ARG A 425 22.65 1.64 -0.37
C ARG A 425 22.95 2.46 0.90
N SER A 426 24.03 3.22 0.93
CA SER A 426 24.38 4.08 2.07
C SER A 426 23.37 5.19 2.36
N LEU A 427 22.49 5.51 1.41
CA LEU A 427 21.44 6.51 1.58
C LEU A 427 20.04 5.91 1.67
N LEU A 428 19.78 4.84 0.93
CA LEU A 428 18.42 4.32 0.74
C LEU A 428 18.14 3.03 1.53
N SER A 429 19.14 2.31 2.03
CA SER A 429 18.95 1.00 2.69
C SER A 429 18.00 1.03 3.88
N ASN A 430 17.99 2.12 4.64
CA ASN A 430 17.10 2.27 5.78
C ASN A 430 15.61 2.44 5.39
N VAL A 431 15.28 2.67 4.12
CA VAL A 431 13.90 2.93 3.66
C VAL A 431 13.49 2.12 2.42
N HIS A 432 14.43 1.59 1.63
CA HIS A 432 14.17 0.76 0.46
C HIS A 432 15.01 -0.54 0.48
N CYS A 433 14.33 -1.64 0.19
CA CYS A 433 14.92 -2.96 0.02
C CYS A 433 15.73 -3.04 -1.27
N SER A 434 16.90 -3.64 -1.21
CA SER A 434 17.51 -4.23 -2.40
C SER A 434 16.86 -5.57 -2.75
N PRO A 435 17.15 -6.16 -3.92
CA PRO A 435 16.71 -7.52 -4.23
C PRO A 435 17.18 -8.55 -3.18
N ARG A 436 18.34 -8.32 -2.54
CA ARG A 436 18.82 -9.15 -1.43
C ARG A 436 17.95 -9.06 -0.19
N ASP A 437 17.55 -7.86 0.17
CA ASP A 437 16.60 -7.62 1.26
C ASP A 437 15.26 -8.29 0.99
N ALA A 438 14.75 -8.18 -0.23
CA ALA A 438 13.48 -8.78 -0.61
C ALA A 438 13.51 -10.32 -0.42
N VAL A 439 14.62 -10.98 -0.75
CA VAL A 439 14.80 -12.42 -0.52
C VAL A 439 14.85 -12.76 0.98
N ASP A 440 15.43 -11.90 1.83
CA ASP A 440 15.36 -12.11 3.29
C ASP A 440 13.96 -11.90 3.84
N ILE A 441 13.22 -10.89 3.35
CA ILE A 441 11.83 -10.67 3.74
C ILE A 441 10.97 -11.87 3.33
N HIS A 442 11.16 -12.40 2.12
CA HIS A 442 10.51 -13.63 1.65
C HIS A 442 10.71 -14.78 2.65
N ARG A 443 11.94 -14.97 3.15
CA ARG A 443 12.26 -16.01 4.16
C ARG A 443 11.69 -15.70 5.54
N ASP A 444 11.80 -14.46 6.01
CA ASP A 444 11.29 -14.04 7.33
C ASP A 444 9.75 -14.13 7.39
N LEU A 445 9.07 -13.95 6.25
CA LEU A 445 7.62 -14.17 6.10
C LEU A 445 7.24 -15.64 5.91
N GLU A 446 8.22 -16.53 5.70
CA GLU A 446 8.02 -17.89 5.16
C GLU A 446 7.03 -17.88 3.99
N SER A 447 7.23 -16.96 3.05
CA SER A 447 6.35 -16.80 1.90
C SER A 447 6.53 -17.97 0.94
N ARG A 448 5.44 -18.61 0.52
CA ARG A 448 5.48 -19.71 -0.47
C ARG A 448 5.81 -19.20 -1.87
N LYS A 449 5.36 -17.99 -2.20
CA LYS A 449 5.63 -17.33 -3.47
C LYS A 449 5.72 -15.82 -3.27
N SER A 450 6.76 -15.18 -3.77
CA SER A 450 6.89 -13.71 -3.79
C SER A 450 6.95 -13.17 -5.20
N VAL A 451 6.38 -12.00 -5.42
CA VAL A 451 6.30 -11.29 -6.69
C VAL A 451 7.04 -9.97 -6.54
N ALA A 452 8.02 -9.74 -7.41
CA ALA A 452 8.83 -8.53 -7.41
C ALA A 452 8.01 -7.30 -7.85
N MET A 453 8.22 -6.17 -7.17
CA MET A 453 7.57 -4.89 -7.49
C MET A 453 8.50 -3.69 -7.28
N HIS A 454 7.97 -2.48 -7.49
CA HIS A 454 8.69 -1.20 -7.32
C HIS A 454 9.91 -1.02 -8.25
N TRP A 455 9.90 -1.68 -9.41
CA TRP A 455 10.97 -1.61 -10.40
C TRP A 455 10.41 -1.43 -11.81
N GLY A 456 11.28 -1.08 -12.77
CA GLY A 456 10.93 -1.06 -14.20
C GLY A 456 9.99 0.06 -14.65
N THR A 457 9.37 0.81 -13.73
CA THR A 457 8.26 1.73 -14.07
C THR A 457 8.65 3.20 -13.98
N PHE A 458 9.36 3.61 -12.92
CA PHE A 458 9.88 4.97 -12.74
C PHE A 458 11.39 4.91 -12.49
N VAL A 459 12.10 6.01 -12.78
CA VAL A 459 13.51 6.17 -12.37
C VAL A 459 13.52 7.01 -11.08
N LEU A 460 13.67 6.35 -9.92
CA LEU A 460 13.60 6.98 -8.60
C LEU A 460 14.94 7.06 -7.87
N SER A 461 15.98 6.43 -8.44
CA SER A 461 17.27 6.18 -7.79
C SER A 461 18.35 5.88 -8.84
N ARG A 462 19.56 5.50 -8.39
CA ARG A 462 20.74 5.41 -9.25
C ARG A 462 20.95 4.06 -9.95
N GLU A 463 20.29 2.98 -9.53
CA GLU A 463 20.48 1.67 -10.16
C GLU A 463 19.94 1.63 -11.60
N GLY A 464 20.48 0.74 -12.44
CA GLY A 464 19.91 0.52 -13.76
C GLY A 464 18.46 0.04 -13.66
N VAL A 465 17.55 0.56 -14.49
CA VAL A 465 16.11 0.21 -14.45
C VAL A 465 15.84 -1.30 -14.52
N MET A 466 16.66 -2.02 -15.29
CA MET A 466 16.56 -3.47 -15.50
C MET A 466 17.56 -4.28 -14.66
N GLU A 467 18.30 -3.62 -13.78
CA GLU A 467 19.23 -4.26 -12.83
C GLU A 467 18.51 -5.10 -11.76
N PRO A 468 17.41 -4.62 -11.12
CA PRO A 468 16.82 -5.31 -9.98
C PRO A 468 16.44 -6.78 -10.24
N PRO A 469 15.75 -7.15 -11.34
CA PRO A 469 15.41 -8.55 -11.62
C PRO A 469 16.64 -9.45 -11.83
N ARG A 470 17.71 -8.91 -12.39
CA ARG A 470 18.95 -9.67 -12.63
C ARG A 470 19.62 -10.00 -11.31
N ILE A 471 19.77 -8.99 -10.44
CA ILE A 471 20.32 -9.19 -9.10
C ILE A 471 19.41 -10.11 -8.29
N LEU A 472 18.09 -9.97 -8.39
CA LEU A 472 17.15 -10.86 -7.71
C LEU A 472 17.40 -12.33 -8.06
N ARG A 473 17.50 -12.66 -9.35
CA ARG A 473 17.82 -14.02 -9.80
C ARG A 473 19.15 -14.50 -9.21
N ASP A 474 20.21 -13.71 -9.36
CA ASP A 474 21.54 -14.10 -8.91
C ASP A 474 21.59 -14.30 -7.38
N VAL A 475 20.79 -13.55 -6.61
CA VAL A 475 20.67 -13.70 -5.16
C VAL A 475 19.82 -14.91 -4.78
N CYS A 476 18.70 -15.13 -5.45
CA CYS A 476 17.86 -16.33 -5.26
C CYS A 476 18.68 -17.60 -5.43
N GLU A 477 19.47 -17.70 -6.51
CA GLU A 477 20.38 -18.81 -6.77
C GLU A 477 21.40 -19.02 -5.64
N LYS A 478 22.00 -17.94 -5.13
CA LYS A 478 22.99 -18.00 -4.04
C LYS A 478 22.41 -18.46 -2.71
N ILE A 479 21.14 -18.15 -2.44
CA ILE A 479 20.50 -18.39 -1.14
C ILE A 479 19.69 -19.70 -1.14
N GLY A 480 19.43 -20.26 -2.31
CA GLY A 480 18.61 -21.47 -2.46
C GLY A 480 17.11 -21.19 -2.45
N VAL A 481 16.69 -20.04 -2.99
CA VAL A 481 15.28 -19.75 -3.31
C VAL A 481 15.10 -19.97 -4.81
N GLU A 482 14.13 -20.78 -5.22
CA GLU A 482 13.88 -21.11 -6.63
C GLU A 482 13.33 -19.89 -7.40
N PHE A 483 14.19 -19.15 -8.10
CA PHE A 483 13.78 -18.05 -8.98
C PHE A 483 12.83 -18.56 -10.09
N GLY A 484 11.75 -17.83 -10.34
CA GLY A 484 10.69 -18.22 -11.29
C GLY A 484 9.63 -19.15 -10.70
N LYS A 485 9.83 -19.68 -9.49
CA LYS A 485 8.85 -20.52 -8.79
C LYS A 485 8.47 -19.95 -7.42
N GLU A 486 9.45 -19.76 -6.54
CA GLU A 486 9.28 -19.21 -5.19
C GLU A 486 9.42 -17.70 -5.17
N PHE A 487 10.30 -17.11 -5.99
CA PHE A 487 10.35 -15.66 -6.21
C PHE A 487 10.29 -15.36 -7.70
N VAL A 488 9.24 -14.66 -8.14
CA VAL A 488 8.95 -14.41 -9.55
C VAL A 488 9.03 -12.93 -9.89
N VAL A 489 9.40 -12.70 -11.14
CA VAL A 489 9.32 -11.40 -11.82
C VAL A 489 8.35 -11.57 -12.96
N VAL A 490 7.38 -10.66 -13.08
CA VAL A 490 6.31 -10.73 -14.08
C VAL A 490 6.31 -9.50 -14.97
N ASP A 491 5.68 -9.63 -16.15
CA ASP A 491 5.40 -8.52 -17.05
C ASP A 491 4.26 -7.64 -16.52
N VAL A 492 4.18 -6.39 -16.98
CA VAL A 492 3.04 -5.52 -16.66
C VAL A 492 1.78 -6.09 -17.31
N GLY A 493 0.73 -6.27 -16.53
CA GLY A 493 -0.53 -6.91 -16.92
C GLY A 493 -0.55 -8.44 -16.80
N GLU A 494 0.58 -9.06 -16.47
CA GLU A 494 0.62 -10.50 -16.20
C GLU A 494 -0.03 -10.84 -14.86
N THR A 495 -0.73 -11.97 -14.81
CA THR A 495 -1.49 -12.44 -13.65
C THR A 495 -0.92 -13.74 -13.12
N ILE A 496 -0.70 -13.80 -11.81
CA ILE A 496 -0.35 -15.01 -11.08
C ILE A 496 -1.58 -15.48 -10.31
N VAL A 497 -1.89 -16.77 -10.41
CA VAL A 497 -2.96 -17.40 -9.64
C VAL A 497 -2.35 -18.32 -8.59
N VAL A 498 -2.77 -18.19 -7.33
CA VAL A 498 -2.30 -19.00 -6.19
C VAL A 498 -3.44 -19.58 -5.41
#